data_AF-A0A651EP84-F1
#
_entry.id   AF-A0A651EP84-F1
#
_cell.length_a   1.000
_cell.length_b   1.000
_cell.length_c   1.000
_cell.angle_alpha   90.00
_cell.angle_beta   90.00
_cell.angle_gamma   90.00
#
_symmetry.space_group_name_H-M   'P 1'
#
loop_
_entity.id
_entity.type
_entity.pdbx_description
1 polymer ?
#
loop_
_entity_poly.entity_id
_entity_poly.type
_entity_poly.pdbx_seq_one_letter_code
_entity_poly.pdbx_strand_id
1 'polypeptide(L)'
;MRAIVTGQIGMDKKDYLNSVVDFAGEQGETIKLFNVGDMMYAEGRDIAPGRILDLPWSRLNSLRRAAFKDIITESRHHENVIVNTHATFRWRHGLFAAFDFDQLEKFDADMYICLVDNIEVVHHRLHRDHDIDATLKDCMVWREEEILATELMAQATHKPFYILSRGRHELTHRSAYRLVCRPEMRKVYPSFPMSHVVDLPDVLEEIRIFREALANHFITFDPADVDEKLLLELAIEAAREGRESIEFAPHEYGGSKNAPTLRIKVKEIIDIAGDIDGQIYMRDFKLI
;
A
#
# COMPACT_ATOMS: atom_id res chain seq x y z
N MET A 1 17.74 10.35 -4.58
CA MET A 1 17.13 9.04 -4.25
C MET A 1 16.05 8.65 -5.25
N ARG A 2 16.01 7.39 -5.70
CA ARG A 2 14.99 6.85 -6.60
C ARG A 2 14.23 5.72 -5.92
N ALA A 3 12.93 5.86 -5.76
CA ALA A 3 12.08 4.81 -5.20
C ALA A 3 11.07 4.31 -6.23
N ILE A 4 10.90 2.99 -6.30
CA ILE A 4 9.74 2.38 -6.96
C ILE A 4 8.73 2.03 -5.87
N VAL A 5 7.51 2.54 -6.01
CA VAL A 5 6.40 2.28 -5.08
C VAL A 5 5.34 1.45 -5.78
N THR A 6 5.06 0.29 -5.20
CA THR A 6 4.09 -0.70 -5.66
C THR A 6 2.94 -0.84 -4.65
N GLY A 7 2.03 -1.78 -4.90
CA GLY A 7 0.83 -1.98 -4.08
C GLY A 7 -0.38 -2.26 -4.96
N GLN A 8 -1.34 -2.97 -4.40
CA GLN A 8 -2.51 -3.45 -5.15
C GLN A 8 -3.46 -2.32 -5.60
N ILE A 9 -4.39 -2.63 -6.50
CA ILE A 9 -5.47 -1.71 -6.89
C ILE A 9 -6.41 -1.53 -5.69
N GLY A 10 -7.08 -0.36 -5.60
CA GLY A 10 -7.86 0.03 -4.42
C GLY A 10 -7.03 0.71 -3.33
N MET A 11 -5.75 1.00 -3.62
CA MET A 11 -4.85 1.66 -2.67
C MET A 11 -4.80 3.16 -2.70
N ASP A 12 -5.51 3.81 -3.63
CA ASP A 12 -5.48 5.26 -3.83
C ASP A 12 -4.03 5.81 -3.80
N LYS A 13 -3.07 5.04 -4.33
CA LYS A 13 -1.62 5.31 -4.21
C LYS A 13 -1.24 6.70 -4.68
N LYS A 14 -1.90 7.17 -5.75
CA LYS A 14 -1.65 8.49 -6.32
C LYS A 14 -1.90 9.59 -5.30
N ASP A 15 -3.01 9.54 -4.58
CA ASP A 15 -3.34 10.54 -3.55
C ASP A 15 -2.37 10.47 -2.37
N TYR A 16 -2.01 9.25 -1.93
CA TYR A 16 -1.01 9.06 -0.89
C TYR A 16 0.35 9.65 -1.31
N LEU A 17 0.83 9.34 -2.51
CA LEU A 17 2.12 9.80 -2.99
C LEU A 17 2.13 11.31 -3.29
N ASN A 18 1.00 11.91 -3.68
CA ASN A 18 0.88 13.37 -3.73
C ASN A 18 1.07 13.97 -2.33
N SER A 19 0.47 13.40 -1.28
CA SER A 19 0.70 13.88 0.10
C SER A 19 2.17 13.76 0.55
N VAL A 20 2.91 12.78 0.03
CA VAL A 20 4.37 12.66 0.25
C VAL A 20 5.12 13.79 -0.45
N VAL A 21 4.74 14.13 -1.68
CA VAL A 21 5.34 15.23 -2.45
C VAL A 21 5.03 16.58 -1.79
N ASP A 22 3.78 16.80 -1.36
CA ASP A 22 3.36 18.02 -0.68
C ASP A 22 4.14 18.23 0.62
N PHE A 23 4.23 17.17 1.45
CA PHE A 23 5.02 17.21 2.68
C PHE A 23 6.52 17.43 2.40
N ALA A 24 7.07 16.84 1.34
CA ALA A 24 8.45 17.13 0.94
C ALA A 24 8.64 18.61 0.63
N GLY A 25 7.70 19.23 -0.09
CA GLY A 25 7.69 20.66 -0.38
C GLY A 25 7.65 21.53 0.88
N GLU A 26 6.82 21.15 1.87
CA GLU A 26 6.78 21.81 3.18
C GLU A 26 8.11 21.73 3.94
N GLN A 27 8.89 20.66 3.71
CA GLN A 27 10.23 20.48 4.28
C GLN A 27 11.35 21.11 3.44
N GLY A 28 11.03 21.79 2.34
CA GLY A 28 12.00 22.41 1.42
C GLY A 28 12.68 21.43 0.46
N GLU A 29 12.15 20.22 0.32
CA GLU A 29 12.63 19.19 -0.61
C GLU A 29 11.76 19.13 -1.87
N THR A 30 12.32 18.60 -2.95
CA THR A 30 11.55 18.34 -4.18
C THR A 30 11.57 16.86 -4.51
N ILE A 31 10.39 16.28 -4.75
CA ILE A 31 10.23 14.90 -5.22
C ILE A 31 9.50 14.94 -6.55
N LYS A 32 10.10 14.37 -7.59
CA LYS A 32 9.42 14.14 -8.86
C LYS A 32 8.63 12.83 -8.78
N LEU A 33 7.30 12.91 -8.87
CA LEU A 33 6.40 11.77 -8.91
C LEU A 33 6.03 11.41 -10.36
N PHE A 34 6.30 10.17 -10.75
CA PHE A 34 5.84 9.58 -12.01
C PHE A 34 4.75 8.55 -11.74
N ASN A 35 3.61 8.67 -12.42
CA ASN A 35 2.52 7.71 -12.36
C ASN A 35 2.50 6.90 -13.66
N VAL A 36 2.98 5.65 -13.60
CA VAL A 36 3.12 4.81 -14.80
C VAL A 36 1.79 4.65 -15.53
N GLY A 37 0.70 4.44 -14.79
CA GLY A 37 -0.64 4.33 -15.37
C GLY A 37 -1.05 5.57 -16.18
N ASP A 38 -0.85 6.77 -15.64
CA ASP A 38 -1.19 8.02 -16.34
C ASP A 38 -0.35 8.18 -17.62
N MET A 39 0.95 7.86 -17.55
CA MET A 39 1.85 7.93 -18.70
C MET A 39 1.47 6.92 -19.79
N MET A 40 1.02 5.72 -19.41
CA MET A 40 0.52 4.73 -20.36
C MET A 40 -0.76 5.19 -21.07
N TYR A 41 -1.69 5.87 -20.36
CA TYR A 41 -2.87 6.47 -20.99
C TYR A 41 -2.52 7.67 -21.88
N ALA A 42 -1.52 8.47 -21.50
CA ALA A 42 -1.06 9.61 -22.30
C ALA A 42 -0.44 9.17 -23.64
N GLU A 43 0.25 8.02 -23.64
CA GLU A 43 0.78 7.36 -24.84
C GLU A 43 -0.33 6.70 -25.65
N GLY A 44 -1.20 5.93 -25.00
CA GLY A 44 -2.33 5.22 -25.64
C GLY A 44 -3.63 6.02 -25.65
N ARG A 45 -3.65 7.16 -26.35
CA ARG A 45 -4.79 8.09 -26.38
C ARG A 45 -6.11 7.50 -26.93
N ASP A 46 -6.05 6.37 -27.61
CA ASP A 46 -7.20 5.63 -28.12
C ASP A 46 -7.86 4.71 -27.07
N ILE A 47 -7.26 4.57 -25.89
CA ILE A 47 -7.73 3.67 -24.82
C ILE A 47 -8.72 4.42 -23.94
N ALA A 48 -9.92 3.86 -23.79
CA ALA A 48 -10.92 4.41 -22.87
C ALA A 48 -10.44 4.31 -21.40
N PRO A 49 -10.76 5.30 -20.54
CA PRO A 49 -10.47 5.23 -19.12
C PRO A 49 -10.97 3.92 -18.48
N GLY A 50 -10.14 3.31 -17.65
CA GLY A 50 -10.43 2.03 -16.97
C GLY A 50 -10.28 0.78 -17.85
N ARG A 51 -9.99 0.92 -19.16
CA ARG A 51 -9.92 -0.20 -20.11
C ARG A 51 -8.51 -0.63 -20.49
N ILE A 52 -7.47 -0.07 -19.87
CA ILE A 52 -6.08 -0.38 -20.26
C ILE A 52 -5.70 -1.84 -20.07
N LEU A 53 -6.28 -2.53 -19.07
CA LEU A 53 -6.04 -3.95 -18.81
C LEU A 53 -6.82 -4.88 -19.76
N ASP A 54 -7.77 -4.37 -20.55
CA ASP A 54 -8.45 -5.14 -21.61
C ASP A 54 -7.61 -5.27 -22.89
N LEU A 55 -6.47 -4.57 -22.98
CA LEU A 55 -5.61 -4.62 -24.16
C LEU A 55 -4.86 -5.96 -24.28
N PRO A 56 -4.48 -6.34 -25.52
CA PRO A 56 -3.55 -7.44 -25.72
C PRO A 56 -2.25 -7.21 -24.94
N TRP A 57 -1.72 -8.29 -24.37
CA TRP A 57 -0.51 -8.29 -23.55
C TRP A 57 0.70 -7.61 -24.20
N SER A 58 0.94 -7.84 -25.48
CA SER A 58 2.01 -7.18 -26.23
C SER A 58 1.87 -5.66 -26.21
N ARG A 59 0.63 -5.17 -26.39
CA ARG A 59 0.32 -3.74 -26.39
C ARG A 59 0.50 -3.13 -25.00
N LEU A 60 0.02 -3.81 -23.96
CA LEU A 60 0.20 -3.36 -22.58
C LEU A 60 1.69 -3.25 -22.22
N ASN A 61 2.49 -4.24 -22.60
CA ASN A 61 3.94 -4.23 -22.40
C ASN A 61 4.62 -3.10 -23.19
N SER A 62 4.24 -2.87 -24.45
CA SER A 62 4.78 -1.77 -25.24
C SER A 62 4.52 -0.40 -24.62
N LEU A 63 3.29 -0.14 -24.14
CA LEU A 63 2.93 1.11 -23.47
C LEU A 63 3.73 1.31 -22.18
N ARG A 64 3.86 0.25 -21.37
CA ARG A 64 4.63 0.31 -20.12
C ARG A 64 6.11 0.61 -20.39
N ARG A 65 6.70 -0.05 -21.37
CA ARG A 65 8.11 0.17 -21.75
C ARG A 65 8.33 1.57 -22.31
N ALA A 66 7.36 2.13 -23.05
CA ALA A 66 7.41 3.53 -23.49
C ALA A 66 7.40 4.49 -22.29
N ALA A 67 6.46 4.30 -21.35
CA ALA A 67 6.39 5.10 -20.13
C ALA A 67 7.69 5.03 -19.30
N PHE A 68 8.25 3.83 -19.10
CA PHE A 68 9.51 3.66 -18.37
C PHE A 68 10.71 4.32 -19.08
N LYS A 69 10.77 4.28 -20.40
CA LYS A 69 11.83 4.96 -21.16
C LYS A 69 11.84 6.47 -20.90
N ASP A 70 10.67 7.09 -20.84
CA ASP A 70 10.53 8.51 -20.54
C ASP A 70 10.90 8.80 -19.08
N ILE A 71 10.42 7.97 -18.15
CA ILE A 71 10.79 8.06 -16.72
C ILE A 71 12.30 7.96 -16.52
N ILE A 72 12.99 7.01 -17.16
CA ILE A 72 14.45 6.83 -17.07
C ILE A 72 15.20 8.03 -17.62
N THR A 73 14.64 8.70 -18.62
CA THR A 73 15.26 9.88 -19.22
C THR A 73 15.07 11.10 -18.32
N GLU A 74 13.83 11.35 -17.88
CA GLU A 74 13.48 12.52 -17.07
C GLU A 74 14.04 12.43 -15.64
N SER A 75 14.08 11.24 -15.05
CA SER A 75 14.58 11.01 -13.68
C SER A 75 16.03 11.44 -13.46
N ARG A 76 16.84 11.55 -14.53
CA ARG A 76 18.23 12.02 -14.46
C ARG A 76 18.35 13.49 -14.07
N HIS A 77 17.28 14.27 -14.23
CA HIS A 77 17.22 15.69 -13.94
C HIS A 77 16.69 16.00 -12.54
N HIS A 78 16.38 14.97 -11.75
CA HIS A 78 15.76 15.12 -10.44
C HIS A 78 16.58 14.40 -9.38
N GLU A 79 16.78 15.07 -8.24
CA GLU A 79 17.49 14.48 -7.10
C GLU A 79 16.67 13.36 -6.47
N ASN A 80 15.40 13.62 -6.14
CA ASN A 80 14.49 12.65 -5.56
C ASN A 80 13.34 12.32 -6.52
N VAL A 81 13.12 11.01 -6.73
CA VAL A 81 12.15 10.49 -7.69
C VAL A 81 11.35 9.35 -7.05
N ILE A 82 10.04 9.39 -7.25
CA ILE A 82 9.14 8.28 -6.95
C ILE A 82 8.47 7.83 -8.24
N VAL A 83 8.49 6.51 -8.50
CA VAL A 83 7.73 5.88 -9.58
C VAL A 83 6.60 5.06 -8.97
N ASN A 84 5.37 5.52 -9.15
CA ASN A 84 4.15 4.81 -8.79
C ASN A 84 3.77 3.82 -9.89
N THR A 85 3.86 2.53 -9.59
CA THR A 85 3.52 1.43 -10.49
C THR A 85 2.88 0.28 -9.72
N HIS A 86 2.51 -0.80 -10.39
CA HIS A 86 2.16 -2.08 -9.77
C HIS A 86 3.32 -3.08 -9.94
N ALA A 87 3.44 -4.05 -9.05
CA ALA A 87 4.31 -5.21 -9.26
C ALA A 87 3.54 -6.34 -9.96
N THR A 88 2.24 -6.47 -9.68
CA THR A 88 1.36 -7.48 -10.27
C THR A 88 0.02 -6.89 -10.70
N PHE A 89 -0.59 -7.53 -11.70
CA PHE A 89 -1.99 -7.30 -12.05
C PHE A 89 -2.78 -8.59 -11.93
N ARG A 90 -3.94 -8.51 -11.29
CA ARG A 90 -5.00 -9.50 -11.38
C ARG A 90 -6.05 -9.03 -12.37
N TRP A 91 -6.22 -9.76 -13.46
CA TRP A 91 -7.24 -9.46 -14.47
C TRP A 91 -7.93 -10.74 -14.94
N ARG A 92 -9.26 -10.80 -14.83
CA ARG A 92 -10.08 -11.97 -15.21
C ARG A 92 -9.50 -13.30 -14.69
N HIS A 93 -9.08 -13.33 -13.43
CA HIS A 93 -8.43 -14.46 -12.74
C HIS A 93 -7.02 -14.85 -13.22
N GLY A 94 -6.41 -14.09 -14.15
CA GLY A 94 -5.01 -14.22 -14.50
C GLY A 94 -4.12 -13.30 -13.67
N LEU A 95 -3.00 -13.82 -13.17
CA LEU A 95 -1.95 -13.06 -12.50
C LEU A 95 -0.81 -12.79 -13.48
N PHE A 96 -0.30 -11.56 -13.47
CA PHE A 96 0.88 -11.24 -14.25
C PHE A 96 1.77 -10.13 -13.70
N ALA A 97 3.06 -10.23 -14.03
CA ALA A 97 4.05 -9.22 -13.72
C ALA A 97 3.75 -7.90 -14.44
N ALA A 98 3.85 -6.81 -13.69
CA ALA A 98 3.62 -5.45 -14.16
C ALA A 98 4.93 -4.67 -14.36
N PHE A 99 6.05 -5.38 -14.60
CA PHE A 99 7.37 -4.80 -14.73
C PHE A 99 8.25 -5.57 -15.75
N ASP A 100 9.34 -4.92 -16.16
CA ASP A 100 10.35 -5.48 -17.06
C ASP A 100 11.73 -5.33 -16.40
N PHE A 101 12.44 -6.44 -16.12
CA PHE A 101 13.72 -6.39 -15.40
C PHE A 101 14.76 -5.47 -16.05
N ASP A 102 14.86 -5.47 -17.38
CA ASP A 102 15.81 -4.61 -18.08
C ASP A 102 15.49 -3.11 -17.93
N GLN A 103 14.22 -2.75 -17.69
CA GLN A 103 13.83 -1.37 -17.40
C GLN A 103 14.16 -1.01 -15.94
N LEU A 104 13.96 -1.94 -15.01
CA LEU A 104 14.31 -1.76 -13.60
C LEU A 104 15.82 -1.56 -13.43
N GLU A 105 16.64 -2.39 -14.09
CA GLU A 105 18.10 -2.24 -14.09
C GLU A 105 18.55 -0.88 -14.65
N LYS A 106 17.90 -0.40 -15.72
CA LYS A 106 18.22 0.91 -16.32
C LYS A 106 17.76 2.09 -15.47
N PHE A 107 16.62 1.96 -14.80
CA PHE A 107 16.13 2.97 -13.88
C PHE A 107 17.02 3.05 -12.62
N ASP A 108 17.57 1.92 -12.20
CA ASP A 108 18.47 1.77 -11.06
C ASP A 108 17.88 2.45 -9.81
N ALA A 109 16.73 1.92 -9.36
CA ALA A 109 16.11 2.38 -8.13
C ALA A 109 17.08 2.18 -6.95
N ASP A 110 17.03 3.09 -5.99
CA ASP A 110 17.75 2.95 -4.72
C ASP A 110 16.99 2.10 -3.72
N MET A 111 15.66 2.00 -3.86
CA MET A 111 14.80 1.18 -3.00
C MET A 111 13.47 0.82 -3.67
N TYR A 112 12.82 -0.19 -3.11
CA TYR A 112 11.46 -0.60 -3.45
C TYR A 112 10.56 -0.54 -2.22
N ILE A 113 9.35 -0.02 -2.39
CA ILE A 113 8.37 0.12 -1.31
C ILE A 113 7.07 -0.52 -1.78
N CYS A 114 6.58 -1.56 -1.11
CA CYS A 114 5.23 -2.06 -1.31
C CYS A 114 4.29 -1.36 -0.32
N LEU A 115 3.38 -0.53 -0.84
CA LEU A 115 2.34 0.09 -0.02
C LEU A 115 1.23 -0.91 0.30
N VAL A 116 0.87 -1.01 1.57
CA VAL A 116 -0.22 -1.85 2.08
C VAL A 116 -1.20 -1.02 2.89
N ASP A 117 -2.38 -1.57 3.15
CA ASP A 117 -3.40 -0.97 4.00
C ASP A 117 -4.27 -2.09 4.57
N ASN A 118 -5.20 -1.70 5.42
CA ASN A 118 -6.23 -2.54 6.00
C ASN A 118 -7.16 -3.07 4.90
N ILE A 119 -7.41 -4.37 4.93
CA ILE A 119 -7.97 -5.08 3.78
C ILE A 119 -9.41 -4.67 3.46
N GLU A 120 -10.19 -4.36 4.49
CA GLU A 120 -11.56 -3.89 4.40
C GLU A 120 -11.65 -2.53 3.71
N VAL A 121 -10.64 -1.67 3.90
CA VAL A 121 -10.54 -0.37 3.25
C VAL A 121 -10.17 -0.52 1.78
N VAL A 122 -9.23 -1.42 1.47
CA VAL A 122 -8.86 -1.71 0.07
C VAL A 122 -10.07 -2.27 -0.67
N HIS A 123 -10.73 -3.27 -0.07
CA HIS A 123 -11.90 -3.92 -0.63
C HIS A 123 -12.99 -2.90 -0.93
N HIS A 124 -13.27 -1.97 -0.01
CA HIS A 124 -14.24 -0.91 -0.28
C HIS A 124 -13.83 -0.02 -1.46
N ARG A 125 -12.62 0.51 -1.47
CA ARG A 125 -12.13 1.42 -2.53
C ARG A 125 -12.14 0.72 -3.89
N LEU A 126 -11.77 -0.55 -3.91
CA LEU A 126 -11.77 -1.38 -5.11
C LEU A 126 -13.18 -1.46 -5.73
N HIS A 127 -14.21 -1.75 -4.92
CA HIS A 127 -15.61 -1.82 -5.40
C HIS A 127 -16.25 -0.45 -5.66
N ARG A 128 -15.73 0.62 -5.06
CA ARG A 128 -16.15 2.00 -5.36
C ARG A 128 -15.74 2.39 -6.78
N ASP A 129 -14.52 2.04 -7.17
CA ASP A 129 -13.87 2.55 -8.39
C ASP A 129 -13.94 1.57 -9.58
N HIS A 130 -14.17 0.29 -9.30
CA HIS A 130 -14.13 -0.77 -10.30
C HIS A 130 -15.30 -1.74 -10.17
N ASP A 131 -15.84 -2.16 -11.32
CA ASP A 131 -16.80 -3.26 -11.42
C ASP A 131 -16.02 -4.59 -11.42
N ILE A 132 -15.70 -5.09 -10.22
CA ILE A 132 -14.95 -6.32 -10.00
C ILE A 132 -15.63 -7.14 -8.89
N ASP A 133 -15.67 -8.45 -9.08
CA ASP A 133 -16.15 -9.42 -8.09
C ASP A 133 -14.95 -10.00 -7.35
N ALA A 134 -14.43 -9.26 -6.37
CA ALA A 134 -13.25 -9.65 -5.58
C ALA A 134 -13.63 -9.76 -4.11
N THR A 135 -13.46 -10.95 -3.52
CA THR A 135 -13.69 -11.13 -2.08
C THR A 135 -12.57 -10.52 -1.25
N LEU A 136 -12.76 -10.37 0.06
CA LEU A 136 -11.68 -10.06 1.00
C LEU A 136 -10.51 -11.04 0.86
N LYS A 137 -10.79 -12.33 0.66
CA LYS A 137 -9.77 -13.35 0.42
C LYS A 137 -8.97 -13.05 -0.83
N ASP A 138 -9.62 -12.66 -1.93
CA ASP A 138 -8.94 -12.29 -3.16
C ASP A 138 -8.04 -11.07 -2.96
N CYS A 139 -8.52 -10.05 -2.24
CA CYS A 139 -7.71 -8.89 -1.88
C CYS A 139 -6.51 -9.28 -1.00
N MET A 140 -6.67 -10.19 -0.04
CA MET A 140 -5.56 -10.63 0.82
C MET A 140 -4.50 -11.39 0.03
N VAL A 141 -4.91 -12.26 -0.89
CA VAL A 141 -3.98 -12.98 -1.76
C VAL A 141 -3.26 -12.01 -2.69
N TRP A 142 -3.97 -11.03 -3.25
CA TRP A 142 -3.36 -10.03 -4.13
C TRP A 142 -2.32 -9.18 -3.38
N ARG A 143 -2.59 -8.81 -2.12
CA ARG A 143 -1.62 -8.10 -1.30
C ARG A 143 -0.30 -8.87 -1.18
N GLU A 144 -0.35 -10.17 -0.90
CA GLU A 144 0.83 -11.02 -0.80
C GLU A 144 1.57 -11.15 -2.14
N GLU A 145 0.83 -11.27 -3.24
CA GLU A 145 1.42 -11.31 -4.58
C GLU A 145 2.15 -10.01 -4.91
N GLU A 146 1.61 -8.86 -4.54
CA GLU A 146 2.28 -7.55 -4.66
C GLU A 146 3.52 -7.45 -3.79
N ILE A 147 3.44 -7.85 -2.52
CA ILE A 147 4.59 -7.86 -1.58
C ILE A 147 5.71 -8.74 -2.14
N LEU A 148 5.39 -9.99 -2.50
CA LEU A 148 6.36 -10.95 -3.00
C LEU A 148 6.99 -10.48 -4.32
N ALA A 149 6.19 -10.02 -5.29
CA ALA A 149 6.72 -9.55 -6.56
C ALA A 149 7.63 -8.32 -6.39
N THR A 150 7.27 -7.40 -5.50
CA THR A 150 8.09 -6.22 -5.19
C THR A 150 9.39 -6.61 -4.50
N GLU A 151 9.34 -7.57 -3.57
CA GLU A 151 10.53 -8.12 -2.94
C GLU A 151 11.46 -8.78 -3.96
N LEU A 152 10.91 -9.55 -4.91
CA LEU A 152 11.70 -10.15 -5.98
C LEU A 152 12.35 -9.11 -6.89
N MET A 153 11.66 -7.99 -7.19
CA MET A 153 12.24 -6.86 -7.93
C MET A 153 13.45 -6.27 -7.17
N ALA A 154 13.30 -6.06 -5.86
CA ALA A 154 14.37 -5.56 -5.00
C ALA A 154 15.56 -6.53 -4.91
N GLN A 155 15.31 -7.83 -4.72
CA GLN A 155 16.36 -8.85 -4.66
C GLN A 155 17.11 -8.97 -5.97
N ALA A 156 16.39 -8.99 -7.10
CA ALA A 156 16.99 -9.08 -8.44
C ALA A 156 17.88 -7.88 -8.78
N THR A 157 17.62 -6.71 -8.18
CA THR A 157 18.41 -5.49 -8.38
C THR A 157 19.35 -5.19 -7.20
N HIS A 158 19.41 -6.09 -6.21
CA HIS A 158 20.20 -5.96 -4.98
C HIS A 158 19.95 -4.65 -4.22
N LYS A 159 18.68 -4.24 -4.11
CA LYS A 159 18.24 -3.02 -3.43
C LYS A 159 17.43 -3.35 -2.18
N PRO A 160 17.36 -2.43 -1.20
CA PRO A 160 16.47 -2.58 -0.06
C PRO A 160 15.00 -2.62 -0.48
N PHE A 161 14.22 -3.41 0.27
CA PHE A 161 12.78 -3.56 0.15
C PHE A 161 12.12 -3.13 1.46
N TYR A 162 10.99 -2.42 1.36
CA TYR A 162 10.19 -1.99 2.49
C TYR A 162 8.72 -2.31 2.27
N ILE A 163 8.03 -2.75 3.32
CA ILE A 163 6.57 -2.77 3.38
C ILE A 163 6.16 -1.52 4.17
N LEU A 164 5.32 -0.68 3.59
CA LEU A 164 4.87 0.54 4.24
C LEU A 164 3.34 0.54 4.29
N SER A 165 2.78 0.72 5.49
CA SER A 165 1.34 0.97 5.61
C SER A 165 1.00 2.34 5.05
N ARG A 166 -0.15 2.50 4.39
CA ARG A 166 -0.76 3.80 4.08
C ARG A 166 -1.14 4.56 5.36
N GLY A 167 -1.47 3.82 6.43
CA GLY A 167 -1.91 4.34 7.73
C GLY A 167 -3.39 4.07 8.01
N ARG A 168 -3.73 3.89 9.30
CA ARG A 168 -5.10 3.59 9.77
C ARG A 168 -5.88 4.79 10.29
N HIS A 169 -5.25 5.78 10.90
CA HIS A 169 -5.98 6.99 11.34
C HIS A 169 -5.39 8.25 10.71
N GLU A 170 -4.07 8.24 10.53
CA GLU A 170 -3.31 9.26 9.84
C GLU A 170 -2.50 8.62 8.72
N LEU A 171 -2.26 9.38 7.66
CA LEU A 171 -1.40 8.91 6.58
C LEU A 171 0.05 8.86 7.03
N THR A 172 0.74 7.77 6.74
CA THR A 172 2.17 7.58 7.03
C THR A 172 3.10 8.30 6.03
N HIS A 173 2.58 9.30 5.30
CA HIS A 173 3.29 10.03 4.25
C HIS A 173 4.61 10.64 4.74
N ARG A 174 4.71 11.03 6.02
CA ARG A 174 5.96 11.44 6.68
C ARG A 174 7.02 10.32 6.68
N SER A 175 6.64 9.07 6.94
CA SER A 175 7.55 7.91 6.90
C SER A 175 8.02 7.63 5.48
N ALA A 176 7.13 7.68 4.48
CA ALA A 176 7.51 7.56 3.07
C ALA A 176 8.49 8.67 2.65
N TYR A 177 8.20 9.93 3.02
CA TYR A 177 9.10 11.06 2.78
C TYR A 177 10.49 10.81 3.37
N ARG A 178 10.57 10.34 4.62
CA ARG A 178 11.87 10.08 5.26
C ARG A 178 12.63 8.93 4.61
N LEU A 179 11.94 7.88 4.14
CA LEU A 179 12.59 6.83 3.36
C LEU A 179 13.28 7.39 2.12
N VAL A 180 12.62 8.30 1.40
CA VAL A 180 13.15 8.88 0.16
C VAL A 180 14.18 9.99 0.41
N CYS A 181 13.88 10.93 1.30
CA CYS A 181 14.68 12.16 1.46
C CYS A 181 15.62 12.13 2.66
N ARG A 182 15.49 11.16 3.58
CA ARG A 182 16.32 11.03 4.79
C ARG A 182 16.83 9.59 4.95
N PRO A 183 17.53 9.02 3.95
CA PRO A 183 17.89 7.59 3.92
C PRO A 183 18.78 7.14 5.10
N GLU A 184 19.56 8.06 5.66
CA GLU A 184 20.43 7.83 6.82
C GLU A 184 19.68 7.79 8.16
N MET A 185 18.40 8.18 8.18
CA MET A 185 17.58 8.16 9.38
C MET A 185 17.30 6.71 9.79
N ARG A 186 17.50 6.43 11.08
CA ARG A 186 17.31 5.08 11.61
C ARG A 186 15.85 4.65 11.49
N LYS A 187 15.68 3.38 11.14
CA LYS A 187 14.39 2.71 11.00
C LYS A 187 14.09 1.95 12.28
N VAL A 188 12.85 2.00 12.74
CA VAL A 188 12.42 1.30 13.96
C VAL A 188 11.06 0.65 13.74
N TYR A 189 10.89 -0.51 14.36
CA TYR A 189 9.64 -1.22 14.48
C TYR A 189 9.28 -1.31 15.97
N PRO A 190 8.30 -0.53 16.46
CA PRO A 190 7.88 -0.60 17.84
C PRO A 190 7.07 -1.89 18.08
N SER A 191 7.58 -2.75 18.95
CA SER A 191 6.88 -3.94 19.41
C SER A 191 6.23 -3.66 20.76
N PHE A 192 4.89 -3.69 20.80
CA PHE A 192 4.09 -3.49 22.01
C PHE A 192 2.83 -4.35 21.98
N PRO A 193 2.28 -4.75 23.14
CA PRO A 193 1.06 -5.56 23.19
C PRO A 193 -0.13 -4.73 22.71
N MET A 194 -0.79 -5.15 21.62
CA MET A 194 -1.99 -4.48 21.09
C MET A 194 -3.28 -5.07 21.67
N SER A 195 -3.40 -6.40 21.70
CA SER A 195 -4.66 -7.09 22.06
C SER A 195 -4.98 -7.15 23.55
N HIS A 196 -4.02 -6.86 24.44
CA HIS A 196 -4.19 -7.02 25.90
C HIS A 196 -4.41 -5.71 26.66
N VAL A 197 -4.42 -4.57 25.96
CA VAL A 197 -4.45 -3.23 26.58
C VAL A 197 -5.64 -2.39 26.13
N VAL A 198 -6.56 -2.95 25.34
CA VAL A 198 -7.72 -2.25 24.77
C VAL A 198 -8.60 -1.62 25.87
N ASP A 199 -8.74 -2.29 27.01
CA ASP A 199 -9.56 -1.82 28.15
C ASP A 199 -8.76 -0.97 29.16
N LEU A 200 -7.52 -0.58 28.84
CA LEU A 200 -6.61 0.14 29.75
C LEU A 200 -6.27 1.54 29.19
N PRO A 201 -7.10 2.57 29.45
CA PRO A 201 -6.94 3.89 28.81
C PRO A 201 -5.62 4.57 29.14
N ASP A 202 -5.12 4.44 30.37
CA ASP A 202 -3.83 5.03 30.76
C ASP A 202 -2.65 4.40 30.00
N VAL A 203 -2.73 3.09 29.75
CA VAL A 203 -1.71 2.35 28.99
C VAL A 203 -1.77 2.70 27.51
N LEU A 204 -2.98 2.85 26.95
CA LEU A 204 -3.15 3.31 25.57
C LEU A 204 -2.55 4.70 25.35
N GLU A 205 -2.73 5.61 26.31
CA GLU A 205 -2.14 6.95 26.23
C GLU A 205 -0.60 6.91 26.34
N GLU A 206 -0.06 6.07 27.21
CA GLU A 206 1.40 5.86 27.30
C GLU A 206 1.97 5.31 25.97
N ILE A 207 1.31 4.32 25.37
CA ILE A 207 1.67 3.78 24.06
C ILE A 207 1.58 4.88 22.99
N ARG A 208 0.54 5.71 23.00
CA ARG A 208 0.38 6.82 22.05
C ARG A 208 1.55 7.81 22.15
N ILE A 209 1.91 8.23 23.36
CA ILE A 209 3.04 9.14 23.61
C ILE A 209 4.35 8.51 23.14
N PHE A 210 4.56 7.23 23.44
CA PHE A 210 5.74 6.49 23.00
C PHE A 210 5.85 6.42 21.46
N ARG A 211 4.74 6.08 20.78
CA ARG A 211 4.65 6.04 19.31
C ARG A 211 4.94 7.41 18.69
N GLU A 212 4.39 8.47 19.25
CA GLU A 212 4.62 9.85 18.79
C GLU A 212 6.09 10.26 18.95
N ALA A 213 6.72 9.93 20.08
CA ALA A 213 8.14 10.18 20.29
C ALA A 213 9.00 9.45 19.24
N LEU A 214 8.72 8.18 18.94
CA LEU A 214 9.42 7.45 17.90
C LEU A 214 9.22 8.09 16.52
N ALA A 215 7.97 8.44 16.17
CA ALA A 215 7.62 9.09 14.92
C ALA A 215 8.25 10.50 14.77
N ASN A 216 8.75 11.12 15.83
CA ASN A 216 9.51 12.37 15.73
C ASN A 216 11.00 12.15 15.43
N HIS A 217 11.57 11.02 15.86
CA HIS A 217 13.02 10.77 15.80
C HIS A 217 13.46 9.69 14.80
N PHE A 218 12.55 8.84 14.32
CA PHE A 218 12.88 7.68 13.47
C PHE A 218 11.97 7.54 12.25
N ILE A 219 12.37 6.69 11.31
CA ILE A 219 11.45 6.13 10.31
C ILE A 219 10.73 4.97 10.99
N THR A 220 9.50 5.22 11.45
CA THR A 220 8.72 4.26 12.22
C THR A 220 7.83 3.43 11.29
N PHE A 221 7.94 2.10 11.40
CA PHE A 221 7.02 1.13 10.81
C PHE A 221 6.10 0.62 11.91
N ASP A 222 4.94 1.22 12.07
CA ASP A 222 4.06 0.95 13.20
C ASP A 222 3.09 -0.20 12.88
N PRO A 223 3.09 -1.31 13.63
CA PRO A 223 2.16 -2.40 13.37
C PRO A 223 0.69 -2.00 13.57
N ALA A 224 0.39 -0.98 14.37
CA ALA A 224 -0.98 -0.50 14.57
C ALA A 224 -1.55 0.24 13.34
N ASP A 225 -0.71 0.55 12.33
CA ASP A 225 -1.18 1.14 11.07
C ASP A 225 -1.88 0.13 10.16
N VAL A 226 -1.78 -1.18 10.44
CA VAL A 226 -2.49 -2.26 9.73
C VAL A 226 -2.95 -3.31 10.74
N ASP A 227 -4.20 -3.18 11.19
CA ASP A 227 -4.77 -3.96 12.28
C ASP A 227 -6.10 -4.64 11.88
N GLU A 228 -5.98 -5.74 11.15
CA GLU A 228 -7.13 -6.59 10.82
C GLU A 228 -7.55 -7.51 11.98
N LYS A 229 -6.82 -7.52 13.11
CA LYS A 229 -7.25 -8.27 14.31
C LYS A 229 -8.53 -7.67 14.89
N LEU A 230 -8.61 -6.34 14.95
CA LEU A 230 -9.84 -5.66 15.36
C LEU A 230 -11.04 -6.04 14.47
N LEU A 231 -10.82 -6.13 13.15
CA LEU A 231 -11.86 -6.55 12.19
C LEU A 231 -12.36 -7.96 12.51
N LEU A 232 -11.45 -8.88 12.82
CA LEU A 232 -11.77 -10.26 13.19
C LEU A 232 -12.52 -10.35 14.53
N GLU A 233 -12.10 -9.58 15.54
CA GLU A 233 -12.76 -9.55 16.85
C GLU A 233 -14.22 -9.09 16.74
N LEU A 234 -14.46 -8.02 15.98
CA LEU A 234 -15.81 -7.52 15.71
C LEU A 234 -16.68 -8.53 14.95
N ALA A 235 -16.09 -9.25 13.99
CA ALA A 235 -16.80 -10.30 13.26
C ALA A 235 -17.16 -11.49 14.17
N ILE A 236 -16.29 -11.87 15.10
CA ILE A 236 -16.56 -12.93 16.09
C ILE A 236 -17.70 -12.53 17.03
N GLU A 237 -17.71 -11.29 17.51
CA GLU A 237 -18.80 -10.77 18.35
C GLU A 237 -20.13 -10.74 17.58
N ALA A 238 -20.13 -10.20 16.36
CA ALA A 238 -21.30 -10.18 15.50
C ALA A 238 -21.84 -11.59 15.21
N ALA A 239 -20.97 -12.57 14.98
CA ALA A 239 -21.36 -13.97 14.80
C ALA A 239 -22.03 -14.55 16.05
N ARG A 240 -21.52 -14.24 17.25
CA ARG A 240 -22.12 -14.68 18.53
C ARG A 240 -23.52 -14.11 18.74
N GLU A 241 -23.76 -12.90 18.26
CA GLU A 241 -25.05 -12.23 18.31
C GLU A 241 -26.01 -12.62 17.17
N GLY A 242 -25.58 -13.49 16.25
CA GLY A 242 -26.37 -13.92 15.10
C GLY A 242 -26.51 -12.85 14.01
N ARG A 243 -25.65 -11.83 14.00
CA ARG A 243 -25.59 -10.82 12.94
C ARG A 243 -24.90 -11.40 11.69
N GLU A 244 -25.47 -11.16 10.51
CA GLU A 244 -24.90 -11.62 9.24
C GLU A 244 -23.84 -10.68 8.66
N SER A 245 -23.82 -9.42 9.11
CA SER A 245 -22.91 -8.39 8.62
C SER A 245 -22.49 -7.43 9.72
N ILE A 246 -21.28 -6.90 9.60
CA ILE A 246 -20.82 -5.75 10.37
C ILE A 246 -20.90 -4.49 9.51
N GLU A 247 -21.20 -3.38 10.16
CA GLU A 247 -21.20 -2.04 9.58
C GLU A 247 -20.11 -1.23 10.27
N PHE A 248 -19.25 -0.57 9.50
CA PHE A 248 -18.22 0.31 10.05
C PHE A 248 -18.08 1.56 9.21
N ALA A 249 -17.84 2.69 9.86
CA ALA A 249 -17.62 3.93 9.14
C ALA A 249 -16.17 3.94 8.63
N PRO A 250 -15.90 4.26 7.35
CA PRO A 250 -14.55 4.24 6.78
C PRO A 250 -13.53 5.01 7.61
N HIS A 251 -13.92 6.10 8.28
CA HIS A 251 -13.04 6.92 9.10
C HIS A 251 -12.63 6.28 10.43
N GLU A 252 -13.33 5.25 10.90
CA GLU A 252 -12.90 4.45 12.06
C GLU A 252 -11.65 3.61 11.72
N TYR A 253 -11.32 3.46 10.43
CA TYR A 253 -10.25 2.60 9.90
C TYR A 253 -9.37 3.28 8.82
N GLY A 254 -9.39 4.62 8.71
CA GLY A 254 -8.43 5.37 7.86
C GLY A 254 -8.94 5.77 6.48
N GLY A 255 -10.24 5.58 6.27
CA GLY A 255 -11.00 6.16 5.20
C GLY A 255 -11.40 7.62 5.47
N SER A 256 -11.99 8.24 4.45
CA SER A 256 -12.51 9.60 4.55
C SER A 256 -13.69 9.69 5.54
N LYS A 257 -13.76 10.78 6.33
CA LYS A 257 -14.90 11.10 7.22
C LYS A 257 -16.26 11.14 6.51
N ASN A 258 -16.25 11.33 5.18
CA ASN A 258 -17.45 11.45 4.36
C ASN A 258 -17.80 10.18 3.56
N ALA A 259 -17.09 9.08 3.77
CA ALA A 259 -17.35 7.85 3.02
C ALA A 259 -18.51 7.03 3.67
N PRO A 260 -19.34 6.36 2.86
CA PRO A 260 -20.50 5.62 3.35
C PRO A 260 -20.09 4.44 4.22
N THR A 261 -20.94 4.08 5.18
CA THR A 261 -20.75 2.92 6.05
C THR A 261 -20.53 1.66 5.22
N LEU A 262 -19.50 0.92 5.57
CA LEU A 262 -19.10 -0.31 4.89
C LEU A 262 -19.82 -1.47 5.51
N ARG A 263 -20.55 -2.22 4.69
CA ARG A 263 -21.23 -3.43 5.12
C ARG A 263 -20.45 -4.64 4.60
N ILE A 264 -19.85 -5.40 5.52
CA ILE A 264 -19.13 -6.63 5.19
C ILE A 264 -19.83 -7.82 5.83
N LYS A 265 -19.92 -8.93 5.08
CA LYS A 265 -20.48 -10.18 5.58
C LYS A 265 -19.56 -10.78 6.64
N VAL A 266 -20.13 -11.11 7.80
CA VAL A 266 -19.39 -11.74 8.92
C VAL A 266 -18.67 -13.01 8.46
N LYS A 267 -19.34 -13.82 7.64
CA LYS A 267 -18.77 -15.05 7.10
C LYS A 267 -17.48 -14.80 6.31
N GLU A 268 -17.43 -13.74 5.51
CA GLU A 268 -16.28 -13.43 4.67
C GLU A 268 -15.04 -13.04 5.49
N ILE A 269 -15.24 -12.38 6.63
CA ILE A 269 -14.17 -12.05 7.58
C ILE A 269 -13.69 -13.31 8.32
N ILE A 270 -14.62 -14.16 8.75
CA ILE A 270 -14.27 -15.42 9.43
C ILE A 270 -13.47 -16.34 8.49
N ASP A 271 -13.85 -16.40 7.22
CA ASP A 271 -13.19 -17.26 6.22
C ASP A 271 -11.72 -16.84 5.98
N ILE A 272 -11.33 -15.61 6.31
CA ILE A 272 -9.95 -15.10 6.18
C ILE A 272 -9.17 -15.03 7.51
N ALA A 273 -9.73 -15.54 8.62
CA ALA A 273 -9.10 -15.44 9.93
C ALA A 273 -7.65 -15.99 9.96
N GLY A 274 -7.42 -17.14 9.31
CA GLY A 274 -6.09 -17.73 9.20
C GLY A 274 -5.12 -16.90 8.34
N ASP A 275 -5.63 -16.20 7.32
CA ASP A 275 -4.83 -15.31 6.49
C ASP A 275 -4.43 -14.04 7.25
N ILE A 276 -5.33 -13.49 8.07
CA ILE A 276 -5.03 -12.32 8.93
C ILE A 276 -3.83 -12.65 9.82
N ASP A 277 -3.88 -13.79 10.51
CA ASP A 277 -2.81 -14.22 11.42
C ASP A 277 -1.50 -14.45 10.68
N GLY A 278 -1.56 -15.13 9.53
CA GLY A 278 -0.38 -15.42 8.71
C GLY A 278 0.27 -14.17 8.13
N GLN A 279 -0.51 -13.22 7.62
CA GLN A 279 0.00 -12.01 6.99
C GLN A 279 0.53 -11.00 8.01
N ILE A 280 -0.10 -10.88 9.19
CA ILE A 280 0.46 -10.08 10.29
C ILE A 280 1.83 -10.65 10.68
N TYR A 281 1.92 -11.97 10.90
CA TYR A 281 3.19 -12.62 11.26
C TYR A 281 4.27 -12.40 10.20
N MET A 282 3.96 -12.62 8.92
CA MET A 282 4.91 -12.43 7.82
C MET A 282 5.38 -10.98 7.70
N ARG A 283 4.46 -10.02 7.83
CA ARG A 283 4.76 -8.59 7.72
C ARG A 283 5.66 -8.16 8.86
N ASP A 284 5.29 -8.50 10.09
CA ASP A 284 6.05 -8.12 11.28
C ASP A 284 7.47 -8.71 11.22
N PHE A 285 7.64 -9.95 10.75
CA PHE A 285 8.96 -10.56 10.54
C PHE A 285 9.80 -9.83 9.48
N LYS A 286 9.17 -9.23 8.46
CA LYS A 286 9.86 -8.44 7.42
C LYS A 286 10.17 -7.00 7.86
N LEU A 287 9.61 -6.55 8.98
CA LEU A 287 9.82 -5.21 9.55
C LEU A 287 10.84 -5.19 10.70
N ILE A 288 11.28 -6.36 11.18
CA ILE A 288 12.33 -6.57 12.18
C ILE A 288 13.68 -6.78 11.47
#